data_AF-A0A968TYM7-F1
#
_entry.id   AF-A0A968TYM7-F1
#
_cell.length_a   1.000
_cell.length_b   1.000
_cell.length_c   1.000
_cell.angle_alpha   90.00
_cell.angle_beta   90.00
_cell.angle_gamma   90.00
#
_symmetry.space_group_name_H-M   'P 1'
#
loop_
_entity.id
_entity.type
_entity.pdbx_description
1 polymer ?
#
loop_
_entity_poly.entity_id
_entity_poly.type
_entity_poly.pdbx_seq_one_letter_code
_entity_poly.pdbx_strand_id
1 'polypeptide(L)'
;MIVARTYTRPAAPPLPGNETPLPGPDDSSHGTHVAGIAAGNANTTATIAGLNLPISGVAPRAYLMNYKTFYANESPFSGSAFSIELIAALEDAVLDGADVINNSWGGRSFERPETNPIAQAAEAAADAGVIVVFSAGNLGPDVSTAGSPAYSDKVISVGAATKGEAVAAGFVDVVQPGGVPAELQGRPFGVAAFGPTVTAPGGASALSACCGAGWQWPWL
;
A
#
# COMPACT_ATOMS: atom_id res chain seq x y z
N MET A 1 18.46 -9.51 -9.77
CA MET A 1 19.17 -9.62 -8.48
C MET A 1 18.14 -9.51 -7.36
N ILE A 2 18.29 -10.24 -6.24
CA ILE A 2 17.45 -10.01 -5.04
C ILE A 2 18.23 -9.07 -4.14
N VAL A 3 17.61 -7.96 -3.76
CA VAL A 3 18.23 -6.91 -2.93
C VAL A 3 17.34 -6.62 -1.73
N ALA A 4 17.96 -6.37 -0.58
CA ALA A 4 17.27 -5.84 0.58
C ALA A 4 18.18 -4.83 1.30
N ARG A 5 17.72 -3.59 1.47
CA ARG A 5 18.46 -2.49 2.12
C ARG A 5 17.56 -1.72 3.10
N THR A 6 18.17 -1.18 4.14
CA THR A 6 17.53 -0.26 5.08
C THR A 6 18.21 1.10 4.99
N TYR A 7 17.41 2.17 4.96
CA TYR A 7 17.87 3.55 4.97
C TYR A 7 17.47 4.15 6.31
N THR A 8 18.47 4.51 7.13
CA THR A 8 18.26 5.03 8.47
C THR A 8 19.02 6.32 8.69
N ARG A 9 18.48 7.18 9.56
CA ARG A 9 19.13 8.42 9.97
C ARG A 9 19.85 8.25 11.32
N PRO A 10 21.12 8.68 11.43
CA PRO A 10 21.83 8.66 12.71
C PRO A 10 21.13 9.47 13.83
N ALA A 11 20.42 10.54 13.47
CA ALA A 11 19.71 11.40 14.42
C ALA A 11 18.44 10.75 15.02
N ALA A 12 17.96 9.66 14.45
CA ALA A 12 16.81 8.91 14.92
C ALA A 12 16.96 7.45 14.47
N PRO A 13 17.82 6.70 15.17
CA PRO A 13 18.11 5.31 14.83
C PRO A 13 16.86 4.42 15.03
N PRO A 14 16.75 3.30 14.32
CA PRO A 14 15.66 2.35 14.52
C PRO A 14 15.63 1.82 15.96
N LEU A 15 14.43 1.47 16.44
CA LEU A 15 14.31 0.68 17.68
C LEU A 15 14.95 -0.71 17.51
N PRO A 16 15.38 -1.35 18.61
CA PRO A 16 15.92 -2.70 18.59
C PRO A 16 15.05 -3.69 17.82
N GLY A 17 15.62 -4.36 16.82
CA GLY A 17 14.93 -5.33 15.96
C GLY A 17 14.39 -4.75 14.65
N ASN A 18 14.40 -3.42 14.47
CA ASN A 18 13.92 -2.74 13.27
C ASN A 18 15.07 -2.30 12.33
N GLU A 19 16.31 -2.71 12.60
CA GLU A 19 17.51 -2.30 11.85
C GLU A 19 17.62 -3.01 10.49
N THR A 20 16.96 -4.17 10.35
CA THR A 20 17.00 -4.97 9.13
C THR A 20 15.98 -4.52 8.09
N PRO A 21 16.13 -4.90 6.81
CA PRO A 21 15.12 -4.60 5.78
C PRO A 21 13.77 -5.30 5.98
N LEU A 22 13.71 -6.29 6.88
CA LEU A 22 12.47 -6.92 7.29
C LEU A 22 11.78 -6.07 8.38
N PRO A 23 10.44 -6.08 8.45
CA PRO A 23 9.74 -5.42 9.54
C PRO A 23 10.10 -6.12 10.85
N GLY A 24 10.57 -5.36 11.83
CA GLY A 24 10.74 -5.85 13.19
C GLY A 24 9.45 -5.76 14.01
N PRO A 25 9.50 -6.05 15.32
CA PRO A 25 8.31 -6.18 16.17
C PRO A 25 7.45 -4.91 16.23
N ASP A 26 8.07 -3.74 16.15
CA ASP A 26 7.40 -2.44 16.27
C ASP A 26 7.14 -1.79 14.90
N ASP A 27 7.56 -2.43 13.82
CA ASP A 27 7.37 -1.92 12.47
C ASP A 27 6.01 -2.32 11.88
N SER A 28 5.58 -1.52 10.90
CA SER A 28 4.41 -1.84 10.10
C SER A 28 4.65 -3.05 9.18
N SER A 29 3.65 -3.93 9.07
CA SER A 29 3.60 -5.01 8.08
C SER A 29 3.23 -4.53 6.67
N HIS A 30 3.01 -3.22 6.49
CA HIS A 30 2.55 -2.60 5.24
C HIS A 30 3.39 -3.00 4.02
N GLY A 31 4.72 -2.91 4.12
CA GLY A 31 5.63 -3.28 3.02
C GLY A 31 5.49 -4.75 2.60
N THR A 32 5.35 -5.65 3.58
CA THR A 32 5.13 -7.09 3.32
C THR A 32 3.80 -7.34 2.62
N HIS A 33 2.73 -6.64 3.04
CA HIS A 33 1.42 -6.75 2.40
C HIS A 33 1.47 -6.28 0.93
N VAL A 34 2.08 -5.13 0.68
CA VAL A 34 2.28 -4.57 -0.67
C VAL A 34 3.11 -5.50 -1.55
N ALA A 35 4.23 -6.01 -1.04
CA ALA A 35 5.09 -6.95 -1.76
C ALA A 35 4.36 -8.28 -2.08
N GLY A 36 3.51 -8.75 -1.16
CA GLY A 36 2.66 -9.91 -1.35
C GLY A 36 1.65 -9.75 -2.48
N ILE A 37 1.01 -8.58 -2.58
CA ILE A 37 0.10 -8.25 -3.71
C ILE A 37 0.86 -8.26 -5.03
N ALA A 38 2.05 -7.66 -5.08
CA ALA A 38 2.83 -7.57 -6.31
C ALA A 38 3.37 -8.91 -6.78
N ALA A 39 4.06 -9.66 -5.92
CA ALA A 39 4.85 -10.83 -6.32
C ALA A 39 4.80 -12.00 -5.32
N GLY A 40 3.78 -12.07 -4.46
CA GLY A 40 3.58 -13.22 -3.58
C GLY A 40 3.48 -14.54 -4.37
N ASN A 41 4.11 -15.60 -3.83
CA ASN A 41 4.12 -16.92 -4.46
C ASN A 41 2.71 -17.41 -4.79
N ALA A 42 2.57 -18.03 -5.97
CA ALA A 42 1.28 -18.51 -6.44
C ALA A 42 0.72 -19.63 -5.56
N ASN A 43 -0.59 -19.65 -5.39
CA ASN A 43 -1.32 -20.66 -4.62
C ASN A 43 -0.83 -20.82 -3.17
N THR A 44 -0.38 -19.73 -2.56
CA THR A 44 -0.02 -19.72 -1.13
C THR A 44 -1.30 -19.83 -0.31
N THR A 45 -1.39 -20.81 0.59
CA THR A 45 -2.55 -20.92 1.49
C THR A 45 -2.49 -19.84 2.56
N ALA A 46 -3.49 -18.96 2.56
CA ALA A 46 -3.70 -17.97 3.62
C ALA A 46 -4.96 -18.31 4.43
N THR A 47 -4.90 -18.09 5.74
CA THR A 47 -6.07 -18.19 6.62
C THR A 47 -6.66 -16.80 6.81
N ILE A 48 -7.84 -16.55 6.23
CA ILE A 48 -8.55 -15.26 6.28
C ILE A 48 -9.90 -15.51 6.96
N ALA A 49 -10.13 -14.88 8.11
CA ALA A 49 -11.34 -15.08 8.92
C ALA A 49 -11.65 -16.57 9.21
N GLY A 50 -10.60 -17.38 9.42
CA GLY A 50 -10.72 -18.82 9.68
C GLY A 50 -10.90 -19.71 8.45
N LEU A 51 -10.97 -19.13 7.25
CA LEU A 51 -11.04 -19.86 5.98
C LEU A 51 -9.66 -19.97 5.34
N ASN A 52 -9.30 -21.17 4.87
CA ASN A 52 -8.08 -21.40 4.11
C ASN A 52 -8.35 -21.13 2.63
N LEU A 53 -7.76 -20.06 2.10
CA LEU A 53 -7.93 -19.62 0.72
C LEU A 53 -6.57 -19.56 0.02
N PRO A 54 -6.46 -20.03 -1.23
CA PRO A 54 -5.26 -19.82 -2.02
C PRO A 54 -5.19 -18.34 -2.44
N ILE A 55 -4.06 -17.71 -2.19
CA ILE A 55 -3.74 -16.35 -2.64
C ILE A 55 -2.51 -16.38 -3.54
N SER A 56 -2.41 -15.40 -4.44
CA SER A 56 -1.27 -15.21 -5.34
C SER A 56 -1.04 -13.72 -5.54
N GLY A 57 0.23 -13.32 -5.68
CA GLY A 57 0.55 -11.99 -6.21
C GLY A 57 0.22 -11.87 -7.70
N VAL A 58 0.26 -10.65 -8.23
CA VAL A 58 0.01 -10.38 -9.65
C VAL A 58 1.10 -11.01 -10.54
N ALA A 59 2.36 -10.95 -10.10
CA ALA A 59 3.51 -11.53 -10.79
C ALA A 59 4.32 -12.46 -9.88
N PRO A 60 3.84 -13.68 -9.57
CA PRO A 60 4.47 -14.58 -8.58
C PRO A 60 5.89 -15.08 -8.91
N ARG A 61 6.37 -14.82 -10.13
CA ARG A 61 7.72 -15.19 -10.58
C ARG A 61 8.67 -14.00 -10.66
N ALA A 62 8.19 -12.80 -10.33
CA ALA A 62 9.05 -11.63 -10.25
C ALA A 62 9.97 -11.73 -9.02
N TYR A 63 11.17 -11.18 -9.14
CA TYR A 63 12.04 -10.98 -7.98
C TYR A 63 11.62 -9.71 -7.24
N LEU A 64 11.69 -9.75 -5.92
CA LEU A 64 11.46 -8.58 -5.07
C LEU A 64 12.80 -7.95 -4.66
N MET A 65 12.87 -6.62 -4.79
CA MET A 65 13.89 -5.79 -4.16
C MET A 65 13.21 -4.96 -3.07
N ASN A 66 13.73 -5.00 -1.84
CA ASN A 66 13.12 -4.33 -0.69
C ASN A 66 14.01 -3.18 -0.18
N TYR A 67 13.48 -1.97 -0.22
CA TYR A 67 14.15 -0.75 0.23
C TYR A 67 13.35 -0.13 1.37
N LYS A 68 13.78 -0.41 2.60
CA LYS A 68 13.07 0.01 3.81
C LYS A 68 13.50 1.41 4.22
N THR A 69 12.58 2.37 4.14
CA THR A 69 12.78 3.78 4.52
C THR A 69 11.90 4.22 5.69
N PHE A 70 10.80 3.50 5.95
CA PHE A 70 9.89 3.72 7.06
C PHE A 70 10.19 2.71 8.17
N TYR A 71 10.48 3.19 9.36
CA TYR A 71 10.83 2.34 10.50
C TYR A 71 10.50 3.01 11.84
N ALA A 72 10.18 2.21 12.84
CA ALA A 72 9.93 2.68 14.18
C ALA A 72 11.23 3.14 14.86
N ASN A 73 11.17 4.29 15.53
CA ASN A 73 12.26 4.94 16.25
C ASN A 73 11.72 5.76 17.43
N GLU A 74 12.61 6.29 18.27
CA GLU A 74 12.26 7.09 19.47
C GLU A 74 11.88 8.55 19.16
N SER A 75 11.89 8.97 17.89
CA SER A 75 11.57 10.35 17.49
C SER A 75 10.05 10.58 17.44
N PRO A 76 9.58 11.83 17.56
CA PRO A 76 8.20 12.20 17.22
C PRO A 76 7.77 11.84 15.78
N PHE A 77 8.75 11.58 14.89
CA PHE A 77 8.55 11.17 13.51
C PHE A 77 8.80 9.65 13.31
N SER A 78 8.46 8.85 14.31
CA SER A 78 8.52 7.38 14.24
C SER A 78 7.63 6.87 13.11
N GLY A 79 8.11 5.88 12.35
CA GLY A 79 7.38 5.35 11.19
C GLY A 79 7.27 6.31 10.00
N SER A 80 8.01 7.42 9.99
CA SER A 80 8.11 8.38 8.87
C SER A 80 9.46 8.28 8.17
N ALA A 81 9.47 8.51 6.86
CA ALA A 81 10.67 8.62 6.03
C ALA A 81 10.88 10.07 5.57
N PHE A 82 12.13 10.48 5.44
CA PHE A 82 12.51 11.81 4.94
C PHE A 82 12.98 11.74 3.48
N SER A 83 12.95 12.88 2.80
CA SER A 83 13.25 12.97 1.37
C SER A 83 14.60 12.35 1.00
N ILE A 84 15.63 12.51 1.85
CA ILE A 84 16.97 11.96 1.61
C ILE A 84 16.94 10.42 1.56
N GLU A 85 16.24 9.78 2.50
CA GLU A 85 16.14 8.31 2.56
C GLU A 85 15.34 7.76 1.37
N LEU A 86 14.27 8.47 0.99
CA LEU A 86 13.40 8.09 -0.13
C LEU A 86 14.11 8.24 -1.48
N ILE A 87 14.84 9.35 -1.69
CA ILE A 87 15.59 9.59 -2.91
C ILE A 87 16.72 8.56 -3.06
N ALA A 88 17.49 8.32 -2.00
CA ALA A 88 18.55 7.32 -2.02
C ALA A 88 18.02 5.92 -2.36
N ALA A 89 16.86 5.54 -1.81
CA ALA A 89 16.21 4.27 -2.13
C ALA A 89 15.77 4.18 -3.61
N LEU A 90 15.23 5.27 -4.18
CA LEU A 90 14.86 5.32 -5.60
C LEU A 90 16.09 5.20 -6.51
N GLU A 91 17.15 5.95 -6.22
CA GLU A 91 18.40 5.92 -6.99
C GLU A 91 19.03 4.52 -6.95
N ASP A 92 19.13 3.93 -5.76
CA ASP A 92 19.66 2.58 -5.58
C ASP A 92 18.82 1.53 -6.30
N ALA A 93 17.49 1.65 -6.30
CA ALA A 93 16.61 0.72 -7.01
C ALA A 93 16.86 0.75 -8.53
N VAL A 94 17.09 1.94 -9.09
CA VAL A 94 17.47 2.09 -10.51
C VAL A 94 18.84 1.47 -10.78
N LEU A 95 19.84 1.78 -9.94
CA LEU A 95 21.21 1.29 -10.10
C LEU A 95 21.31 -0.23 -9.96
N ASP A 96 20.48 -0.82 -9.10
CA ASP A 96 20.39 -2.27 -8.91
C ASP A 96 19.63 -2.98 -10.04
N GLY A 97 19.09 -2.22 -11.00
CA GLY A 97 18.42 -2.73 -12.19
C GLY A 97 16.98 -3.16 -11.95
N ALA A 98 16.21 -2.39 -11.16
CA ALA A 98 14.77 -2.61 -11.04
C ALA A 98 14.07 -2.31 -12.37
N ASP A 99 13.18 -3.21 -12.82
CA ASP A 99 12.32 -2.97 -13.99
C ASP A 99 11.09 -2.11 -13.62
N VAL A 100 10.58 -2.30 -12.40
CA VAL A 100 9.40 -1.62 -11.86
C VAL A 100 9.66 -1.23 -10.41
N ILE A 101 9.32 0.01 -10.04
CA ILE A 101 9.35 0.50 -8.66
C ILE A 101 7.92 0.85 -8.25
N ASN A 102 7.45 0.21 -7.18
CA ASN A 102 6.12 0.44 -6.61
C ASN A 102 6.21 1.21 -5.29
N ASN A 103 5.52 2.34 -5.21
CA ASN A 103 5.51 3.24 -4.07
C ASN A 103 4.09 3.39 -3.52
N SER A 104 3.79 2.66 -2.45
CA SER A 104 2.54 2.79 -1.70
C SER A 104 2.67 3.80 -0.56
N TRP A 105 3.35 4.91 -0.86
CA TRP A 105 3.62 6.02 0.04
C TRP A 105 3.62 7.30 -0.80
N GLY A 106 3.42 8.45 -0.16
CA GLY A 106 3.35 9.73 -0.83
C GLY A 106 3.33 10.89 0.15
N GLY A 107 3.46 12.10 -0.37
CA GLY A 107 3.35 13.35 0.36
C GLY A 107 2.00 14.03 0.14
N ARG A 108 1.95 15.31 0.53
CA ARG A 108 0.73 16.11 0.49
C ARG A 108 0.32 16.43 -0.95
N SER A 109 -0.98 16.71 -1.13
CA SER A 109 -1.51 17.31 -2.35
C SER A 109 -0.99 18.74 -2.53
N PHE A 110 -1.06 19.27 -3.76
CA PHE A 110 -0.68 20.64 -4.14
C PHE A 110 0.81 21.00 -4.08
N GLU A 111 1.69 20.03 -3.82
CA GLU A 111 3.12 20.22 -4.11
C GLU A 111 3.33 20.14 -5.63
N ARG A 112 4.22 20.98 -6.16
CA ARG A 112 4.55 21.00 -7.58
C ARG A 112 5.74 20.07 -7.87
N PRO A 113 5.75 19.28 -8.96
CA PRO A 113 6.83 18.32 -9.24
C PRO A 113 8.17 19.02 -9.34
N GLU A 114 8.17 20.22 -9.95
CA GLU A 114 9.37 21.00 -10.18
C GLU A 114 10.00 21.51 -8.88
N THR A 115 9.27 21.44 -7.76
CA THR A 115 9.74 21.86 -6.43
C THR A 115 9.85 20.71 -5.43
N ASN A 116 9.42 19.51 -5.81
CA ASN A 116 9.47 18.34 -4.95
C ASN A 116 10.65 17.44 -5.38
N PRO A 117 11.71 17.32 -4.57
CA PRO A 117 12.91 16.57 -4.95
C PRO A 117 12.65 15.06 -5.08
N ILE A 118 11.64 14.52 -4.38
CA ILE A 118 11.23 13.12 -4.53
C ILE A 118 10.55 12.90 -5.88
N ALA A 119 9.71 13.85 -6.31
CA ALA A 119 9.08 13.79 -7.63
C ALA A 119 10.14 13.85 -8.75
N GLN A 120 11.12 14.75 -8.64
CA GLN A 120 12.25 14.81 -9.58
C GLN A 120 13.05 13.50 -9.62
N ALA A 121 13.31 12.86 -8.47
CA ALA A 121 13.98 11.58 -8.43
C ALA A 121 13.15 10.46 -9.09
N ALA A 122 11.83 10.44 -8.87
CA ALA A 122 10.92 9.50 -9.51
C ALA A 122 10.85 9.71 -11.03
N GLU A 123 10.83 10.96 -11.50
CA GLU A 123 10.88 11.32 -12.91
C GLU A 123 12.21 10.91 -13.55
N ALA A 124 13.33 11.08 -12.85
CA ALA A 124 14.64 10.64 -13.32
C ALA A 124 14.72 9.10 -13.41
N ALA A 125 14.11 8.37 -12.48
CA ALA A 125 14.00 6.92 -12.55
C ALA A 125 13.16 6.47 -13.76
N ALA A 126 12.06 7.19 -14.04
CA ALA A 126 11.25 6.95 -15.24
C ALA A 126 12.03 7.24 -16.53
N ASP A 127 12.78 8.34 -16.59
CA ASP A 127 13.65 8.70 -17.72
C ASP A 127 14.78 7.68 -17.94
N ALA A 128 15.21 6.98 -16.87
CA ALA A 128 16.18 5.88 -16.94
C ALA A 128 15.57 4.56 -17.48
N GLY A 129 14.26 4.55 -17.81
CA GLY A 129 13.57 3.41 -18.39
C GLY A 129 12.90 2.48 -17.38
N VAL A 130 12.82 2.87 -16.10
CA VAL A 130 12.14 2.10 -15.05
C VAL A 130 10.67 2.51 -14.98
N ILE A 131 9.76 1.53 -14.86
CA ILE A 131 8.34 1.86 -14.64
C ILE A 131 8.15 2.26 -13.19
N VAL A 132 7.77 3.52 -12.95
CA VAL A 132 7.55 4.04 -11.59
C VAL A 132 6.05 4.17 -11.32
N VAL A 133 5.59 3.52 -10.25
CA VAL A 133 4.18 3.48 -9.84
C VAL A 133 4.04 4.13 -8.47
N PHE A 134 3.08 5.03 -8.32
CA PHE A 134 2.71 5.66 -7.06
C PHE A 134 1.22 5.51 -6.78
N SER A 135 0.85 5.29 -5.52
CA SER A 135 -0.55 5.43 -5.12
C SER A 135 -0.99 6.89 -5.24
N ALA A 136 -2.22 7.12 -5.69
CA ALA A 136 -2.78 8.47 -5.80
C ALA A 136 -2.95 9.16 -4.43
N GLY A 137 -2.96 8.37 -3.34
CA GLY A 137 -3.16 8.83 -1.97
C GLY A 137 -4.56 8.51 -1.45
N ASN A 138 -4.74 8.65 -0.13
CA ASN A 138 -5.96 8.28 0.60
C ASN A 138 -6.73 9.50 1.14
N LEU A 139 -6.42 10.71 0.65
CA LEU A 139 -6.96 11.98 1.14
C LEU A 139 -8.27 12.42 0.45
N GLY A 140 -8.85 11.58 -0.41
CA GLY A 140 -10.17 11.85 -0.96
C GLY A 140 -11.27 11.89 0.12
N PRO A 141 -12.54 12.12 -0.25
CA PRO A 141 -13.09 11.99 -1.61
C PRO A 141 -13.11 13.30 -2.43
N ASP A 142 -12.69 14.42 -1.84
CA ASP A 142 -12.72 15.71 -2.55
C ASP A 142 -11.84 15.69 -3.80
N VAL A 143 -12.23 16.48 -4.81
CA VAL A 143 -11.45 16.61 -6.04
C VAL A 143 -10.08 17.24 -5.75
N SER A 144 -9.09 16.93 -6.59
CA SER A 144 -7.72 17.45 -6.48
C SER A 144 -6.98 17.07 -5.19
N THR A 145 -7.28 15.90 -4.63
CA THR A 145 -6.65 15.35 -3.41
C THR A 145 -5.50 14.38 -3.71
N ALA A 146 -5.16 14.15 -4.97
CA ALA A 146 -4.01 13.32 -5.33
C ALA A 146 -2.70 13.93 -4.79
N GLY A 147 -1.86 13.09 -4.18
CA GLY A 147 -0.61 13.50 -3.53
C GLY A 147 0.60 13.52 -4.47
N SER A 148 1.66 14.22 -4.06
CA SER A 148 2.99 14.05 -4.64
C SER A 148 3.60 12.70 -4.27
N PRO A 149 4.41 12.03 -5.11
CA PRO A 149 4.72 12.32 -6.52
C PRO A 149 3.66 11.89 -7.54
N ALA A 150 2.53 11.34 -7.11
CA ALA A 150 1.57 10.66 -7.98
C ALA A 150 0.85 11.55 -9.00
N TYR A 151 0.99 12.88 -8.95
CA TYR A 151 0.47 13.79 -9.98
C TYR A 151 1.46 13.98 -11.15
N SER A 152 2.71 13.53 -11.05
CA SER A 152 3.71 13.68 -12.13
C SER A 152 3.25 12.93 -13.38
N ASP A 153 3.48 13.51 -14.56
CA ASP A 153 3.08 12.94 -15.85
C ASP A 153 3.95 11.76 -16.30
N LYS A 154 5.12 11.59 -15.68
CA LYS A 154 6.05 10.49 -15.98
C LYS A 154 5.85 9.24 -15.12
N VAL A 155 5.01 9.30 -14.09
CA VAL A 155 4.74 8.16 -13.21
C VAL A 155 3.32 7.63 -13.40
N ILE A 156 3.11 6.35 -13.08
CA ILE A 156 1.78 5.76 -13.07
C ILE A 156 1.10 6.05 -11.73
N SER A 157 0.06 6.88 -11.76
CA SER A 157 -0.80 7.17 -10.62
C SER A 157 -1.90 6.13 -10.47
N VAL A 158 -2.03 5.52 -9.29
CA VAL A 158 -3.01 4.44 -9.05
C VAL A 158 -4.00 4.84 -7.96
N GLY A 159 -5.26 5.04 -8.35
CA GLY A 159 -6.39 5.10 -7.44
C GLY A 159 -6.83 3.72 -6.95
N ALA A 160 -7.47 3.65 -5.79
CA ALA A 160 -8.05 2.43 -5.26
C ALA A 160 -9.51 2.29 -5.68
N ALA A 161 -9.98 1.05 -5.81
CA ALA A 161 -11.39 0.71 -5.92
C ALA A 161 -11.67 -0.59 -5.19
N THR A 162 -12.85 -0.71 -4.59
CA THR A 162 -13.24 -1.89 -3.84
C THR A 162 -13.80 -2.95 -4.77
N LYS A 163 -13.29 -4.17 -4.70
CA LYS A 163 -13.89 -5.31 -5.41
C LYS A 163 -15.20 -5.70 -4.72
N GLY A 164 -16.28 -5.93 -5.48
CA GLY A 164 -17.58 -6.36 -4.95
C GLY A 164 -17.63 -7.81 -4.46
N GLU A 165 -16.51 -8.54 -4.46
CA GLU A 165 -16.44 -9.91 -3.96
C GLU A 165 -16.23 -9.90 -2.44
N ALA A 166 -17.34 -10.04 -1.71
CA ALA A 166 -17.32 -10.31 -0.29
C ALA A 166 -16.79 -11.72 -0.03
N VAL A 167 -15.81 -11.86 0.86
CA VAL A 167 -15.28 -13.18 1.28
C VAL A 167 -16.31 -13.94 2.14
N ALA A 168 -17.26 -13.24 2.79
CA ALA A 168 -18.44 -13.83 3.42
C ALA A 168 -19.59 -12.80 3.61
N ALA A 169 -20.83 -13.20 3.32
CA ALA A 169 -22.07 -12.49 3.65
C ALA A 169 -23.18 -13.52 3.92
N GLY A 170 -24.07 -13.29 4.89
CA GLY A 170 -25.14 -14.24 5.22
C GLY A 170 -25.70 -14.10 6.64
N PHE A 171 -26.18 -15.22 7.19
CA PHE A 171 -26.70 -15.32 8.55
C PHE A 171 -25.78 -16.18 9.40
N VAL A 172 -25.59 -15.81 10.66
CA VAL A 172 -24.95 -16.66 11.67
C VAL A 172 -26.02 -17.18 12.63
N ASP A 173 -26.02 -18.49 12.84
CA ASP A 173 -26.80 -19.16 13.86
C ASP A 173 -25.91 -19.64 15.00
N VAL A 174 -26.27 -19.30 16.23
CA VAL A 174 -25.75 -20.01 17.41
C VAL A 174 -26.63 -21.25 17.57
N VAL A 175 -26.08 -22.43 17.31
CA VAL A 175 -26.88 -23.68 17.30
C VAL A 175 -26.78 -24.47 18.61
N GLN A 176 -25.81 -24.17 19.49
CA GLN A 176 -25.59 -24.83 20.78
C GLN A 176 -24.77 -23.97 21.77
N PRO A 177 -24.82 -24.25 23.09
CA PRO A 177 -25.66 -25.25 23.76
C PRO A 177 -27.13 -24.80 23.87
N GLY A 178 -28.07 -25.75 23.76
CA GLY A 178 -29.51 -25.51 23.58
C GLY A 178 -30.16 -24.54 24.57
N GLY A 179 -31.20 -23.84 24.10
CA GLY A 179 -31.81 -22.69 24.79
C GLY A 179 -31.42 -21.34 24.19
N VAL A 180 -31.01 -21.32 22.91
CA VAL A 180 -30.60 -20.10 22.21
C VAL A 180 -31.82 -19.20 22.03
N PRO A 181 -31.84 -17.99 22.63
CA PRO A 181 -32.94 -17.04 22.47
C PRO A 181 -33.18 -16.73 20.99
N ALA A 182 -34.44 -16.52 20.59
CA ALA A 182 -34.81 -16.28 19.19
C ALA A 182 -34.09 -15.06 18.61
N GLU A 183 -33.68 -14.13 19.47
CA GLU A 183 -32.90 -12.97 19.11
C GLU A 183 -31.50 -13.35 18.62
N LEU A 184 -30.91 -14.46 19.04
CA LEU A 184 -29.56 -14.88 18.64
C LEU A 184 -29.55 -15.85 17.44
N GLN A 185 -30.72 -16.15 16.87
CA GLN A 185 -30.88 -16.99 15.68
C GLN A 185 -31.12 -16.10 14.45
N GLY A 186 -30.59 -16.48 13.29
CA GLY A 186 -30.74 -15.75 12.04
C GLY A 186 -30.17 -14.33 12.10
N ARG A 187 -29.07 -14.12 12.84
CA ARG A 187 -28.45 -12.79 12.94
C ARG A 187 -27.81 -12.44 11.60
N PRO A 188 -28.30 -11.39 10.90
CA PRO A 188 -27.67 -10.95 9.68
C PRO A 188 -26.31 -10.37 10.04
N PHE A 189 -25.26 -10.82 9.36
CA PHE A 189 -24.01 -10.10 9.33
C PHE A 189 -23.80 -9.63 7.89
N GLY A 190 -23.30 -8.41 7.76
CA GLY A 190 -23.16 -7.76 6.48
C GLY A 190 -21.86 -7.01 6.39
N VAL A 191 -21.62 -6.49 5.20
CA VAL A 191 -20.51 -5.58 4.91
C VAL A 191 -20.62 -4.36 5.82
N ALA A 192 -19.50 -3.86 6.35
CA ALA A 192 -19.44 -2.44 6.70
C ALA A 192 -19.60 -1.64 5.40
N ALA A 193 -20.76 -1.02 5.22
CA ALA A 193 -21.08 -0.31 3.98
C ALA A 193 -20.20 0.95 3.86
N PHE A 194 -19.48 1.08 2.74
CA PHE A 194 -18.86 2.33 2.31
C PHE A 194 -19.38 2.69 0.93
N GLY A 195 -20.23 3.73 0.86
CA GLY A 195 -20.62 4.46 -0.35
C GLY A 195 -21.31 3.68 -1.48
N PRO A 196 -22.08 4.35 -2.35
CA PRO A 196 -22.65 3.71 -3.53
C PRO A 196 -21.62 3.51 -4.65
N THR A 197 -21.81 2.45 -5.45
CA THR A 197 -21.04 2.18 -6.68
C THR A 197 -21.25 3.28 -7.72
N VAL A 198 -20.17 3.88 -8.23
CA VAL A 198 -20.22 4.79 -9.38
C VAL A 198 -20.08 4.00 -10.67
N THR A 199 -21.04 4.17 -11.59
CA THR A 199 -20.95 3.70 -12.98
C THR A 199 -20.32 4.82 -13.82
N ALA A 200 -19.15 4.59 -14.41
CA ALA A 200 -18.52 5.56 -15.31
C ALA A 200 -19.08 5.43 -16.74
N PRO A 201 -19.57 6.50 -17.38
CA PRO A 201 -19.80 6.52 -18.81
C PRO A 201 -18.58 7.09 -19.56
N GLY A 202 -18.15 6.39 -20.62
CA GLY A 202 -17.39 6.98 -21.73
C GLY A 202 -15.88 7.08 -21.53
N GLY A 203 -15.13 6.59 -22.52
CA GLY A 203 -13.68 6.52 -22.50
C GLY A 203 -12.98 7.88 -22.56
N ALA A 204 -12.09 8.09 -21.59
CA ALA A 204 -10.81 8.75 -21.74
C ALA A 204 -9.97 8.37 -20.52
N SER A 205 -8.71 8.02 -20.76
CA SER A 205 -7.71 7.65 -19.77
C SER A 205 -7.42 8.81 -18.81
N ALA A 206 -8.14 8.84 -17.70
CA ALA A 206 -7.77 9.45 -16.43
C ALA A 206 -8.66 8.77 -15.37
N LEU A 207 -8.14 7.75 -14.67
CA LEU A 207 -8.84 7.16 -13.53
C LEU A 207 -8.77 8.16 -12.37
N SER A 208 -9.69 9.12 -12.39
CA SER A 208 -10.02 9.99 -11.27
C SER A 208 -10.67 9.17 -10.16
N ALA A 209 -10.06 9.28 -8.98
CA ALA A 209 -10.51 8.89 -7.64
C ALA A 209 -11.92 8.28 -7.48
N CYS A 210 -11.96 7.05 -6.94
CA CYS A 210 -13.07 6.59 -6.11
C CYS A 210 -12.52 6.20 -4.72
N CYS A 211 -12.74 7.04 -3.71
CA CYS A 211 -12.39 6.73 -2.32
C CYS A 211 -13.56 6.10 -1.57
N GLY A 212 -13.24 5.12 -0.71
CA GLY A 212 -14.13 4.58 0.33
C GLY A 212 -13.51 3.34 0.99
N ALA A 213 -12.81 3.56 2.11
CA ALA A 213 -12.11 2.59 2.96
C ALA A 213 -10.81 1.97 2.40
N GLY A 214 -9.78 2.80 2.27
CA GLY A 214 -8.41 2.30 2.45
C GLY A 214 -8.17 2.00 3.93
N TRP A 215 -7.33 1.01 4.22
CA TRP A 215 -6.72 0.90 5.55
C TRP A 215 -5.97 2.21 5.82
N GLN A 216 -6.59 3.10 6.60
CA GLN A 216 -5.92 4.30 7.08
C GLN A 216 -4.88 3.86 8.10
N TRP A 217 -3.63 3.82 7.66
CA TRP A 217 -2.51 3.80 8.57
C TRP A 217 -2.39 5.22 9.16
N PRO A 218 -2.20 5.38 10.48
CA PRO A 218 -2.26 6.67 11.17
C PRO A 218 -1.15 7.68 10.81
N TRP A 219 -0.43 7.47 9.71
CA TRP A 219 0.73 8.25 9.29
C TRP A 219 0.64 8.79 7.85
N LEU A 220 -0.57 8.85 7.28
CA LEU A 220 -0.90 9.64 6.07
C LEU A 220 -1.84 10.78 6.46
#